data_AF-A0A5C9CD60-F1
#
_entry.id   AF-A0A5C9CD60-F1
#
_cell.length_a   1.000
_cell.length_b   1.000
_cell.length_c   1.000
_cell.angle_alpha   90.00
_cell.angle_beta   90.00
_cell.angle_gamma   90.00
#
_symmetry.space_group_name_H-M   'P 1'
#
loop_
_entity.id
_entity.type
_entity.pdbx_description
1 polymer ?
#
loop_
_entity_poly.entity_id
_entity_poly.type
_entity_poly.pdbx_seq_one_letter_code
_entity_poly.pdbx_strand_id
1 'polypeptide(L)'
;MYTYGVYSKSEIEFTVYFLNWIDNKNSVISITPSQNGNIYKGSFLIPKNATTIAFNAFEGETKDNNKGKGYLIPVSDQNGEMVAGSNYATSIIYNGFGQAYLGLETNPDIALNYLQKDWDNHTSLRTKMMGQYFNLLNRTKKKDAEPIILQNLNALAATENLNENDYSIISFYYNRLKQVEKTTSIQKQLKEKFPEGNWKKNEARIAFNAIADFEKRFEAINQFIALNPSKDDETKFANNRMYSSLATAYGNNKKKVDIDILEKYTALLEPANKASIYNNLAWTWAYTKDTMYSQSEQLSKYTVDWAKSELDNPKGPKPDLLTENMWLKERKYSYAMYTDTYSNALYKLKDYAGSLKYARIGCEMNKWNQPDYNDRYAQSAEKVLTNGQLIKDLSPMVEKNVAGKITKEVLKRAFIIEFNSEIEADKKITALIEAGNKKAKEDLAKKLMNENAVDFKLTNLDGTDVQLAALKGKVVVVDFWATWCGPCIASFPGMQKTIDKYKNNQDVAFVFINTWENQETQEQRKKEVTEFIKSKKYTFNVLYDTKDDSGEYKVISKYKVDGIPTKFIIGKDGKVKFKSVGGDSNVDKLVSELSAMIDMAGN
;
A
#
# COMPACT_ATOMS: atom_id res chain seq x y z
N MET A 1 2.78 20.22 33.48
CA MET A 1 1.45 20.64 32.99
C MET A 1 1.52 20.69 31.48
N TYR A 2 0.89 19.74 30.80
CA TYR A 2 0.67 19.83 29.37
C TYR A 2 -0.84 19.77 29.17
N THR A 3 -1.38 20.90 28.71
CA THR A 3 -2.78 21.13 28.39
C THR A 3 -3.17 20.15 27.29
N TYR A 4 -4.17 19.31 27.56
CA TYR A 4 -4.88 18.58 26.50
C TYR A 4 -5.37 19.63 25.51
N GLY A 5 -4.89 19.52 24.27
CA GLY A 5 -5.40 20.31 23.16
C GLY A 5 -6.90 20.12 23.10
N VAL A 6 -7.62 21.20 23.42
CA VAL A 6 -9.02 21.41 23.08
C VAL A 6 -9.20 20.94 21.65
N TYR A 7 -10.19 20.08 21.39
CA TYR A 7 -10.61 19.72 20.05
C TYR A 7 -10.79 21.02 19.26
N SER A 8 -9.82 21.39 18.43
CA SER A 8 -10.04 22.45 17.45
C SER A 8 -11.18 21.93 16.58
N LYS A 9 -12.23 22.74 16.38
CA LYS A 9 -13.16 22.51 15.27
C LYS A 9 -12.30 22.19 14.06
N SER A 10 -12.55 21.06 13.41
CA SER A 10 -11.86 20.71 12.19
C SER A 10 -12.10 21.83 11.19
N GLU A 11 -11.06 22.62 10.92
CA GLU A 11 -11.14 23.68 9.92
C GLU A 11 -11.23 23.01 8.55
N ILE A 12 -12.16 23.50 7.72
CA ILE A 12 -12.24 23.07 6.33
C ILE A 12 -11.01 23.59 5.60
N GLU A 13 -10.33 22.73 4.87
CA GLU A 13 -9.22 23.09 3.99
C GLU A 13 -9.53 22.66 2.56
N PHE A 14 -9.12 23.48 1.60
CA PHE A 14 -9.23 23.17 0.17
C PHE A 14 -7.87 22.76 -0.36
N THR A 15 -7.80 21.66 -1.10
CA THR A 15 -6.61 21.27 -1.87
C THR A 15 -6.89 21.42 -3.35
N VAL A 16 -5.95 22.06 -4.06
CA VAL A 16 -6.03 22.27 -5.51
C VAL A 16 -4.79 21.69 -6.17
N TYR A 17 -4.99 20.70 -7.01
CA TYR A 17 -3.96 20.08 -7.83
C TYR A 17 -3.95 20.72 -9.21
N PHE A 18 -2.78 21.15 -9.66
CA PHE A 18 -2.53 21.59 -11.03
C PHE A 18 -1.74 20.49 -11.73
N LEU A 19 -2.36 19.86 -12.72
CA LEU A 19 -1.85 18.65 -13.34
C LEU A 19 -1.39 18.93 -14.77
N ASN A 20 -0.20 18.44 -15.09
CA ASN A 20 0.35 18.33 -16.43
C ASN A 20 1.25 17.11 -16.49
N TRP A 21 0.67 16.01 -16.96
CA TRP A 21 1.36 14.72 -17.06
C TRP A 21 2.14 14.54 -18.36
N ILE A 22 1.96 15.43 -19.35
CA ILE A 22 2.73 15.42 -20.60
C ILE A 22 4.17 15.87 -20.36
N ASP A 23 4.34 16.88 -19.51
CA ASP A 23 5.67 17.43 -19.17
C ASP A 23 6.08 17.14 -17.73
N ASN A 24 5.26 16.36 -17.01
CA ASN A 24 5.44 16.03 -15.60
C ASN A 24 5.62 17.28 -14.71
N LYS A 25 4.88 18.35 -15.00
CA LYS A 25 4.91 19.62 -14.25
C LYS A 25 3.66 19.75 -13.38
N ASN A 26 3.52 18.82 -12.45
CA ASN A 26 2.41 18.81 -11.51
C ASN A 26 2.72 19.71 -10.31
N SER A 27 1.69 20.21 -9.63
CA SER A 27 1.85 20.91 -8.35
C SER A 27 0.56 20.86 -7.54
N VAL A 28 0.65 21.18 -6.25
CA VAL A 28 -0.51 21.24 -5.36
C VAL A 28 -0.39 22.44 -4.42
N ILE A 29 -1.52 23.07 -4.12
CA ILE A 29 -1.65 24.10 -3.09
C ILE A 29 -2.75 23.76 -2.09
N SER A 30 -2.60 24.30 -0.90
CA SER A 30 -3.61 24.32 0.16
C SER A 30 -4.19 25.73 0.29
N ILE A 31 -5.50 25.83 0.49
CA ILE A 31 -6.20 27.11 0.68
C ILE A 31 -7.08 26.96 1.92
N THR A 32 -6.90 27.87 2.89
CA THR A 32 -7.85 28.06 3.98
C THR A 32 -8.99 28.95 3.48
N PRO A 33 -10.21 28.41 3.30
CA PRO A 33 -11.33 29.18 2.78
C PRO A 33 -11.85 30.18 3.83
N SER A 34 -12.29 31.33 3.35
CA SER A 34 -13.13 32.23 4.15
C SER A 34 -14.53 31.63 4.33
N GLN A 35 -15.10 31.76 5.54
CA GLN A 35 -16.44 31.26 5.84
C GLN A 35 -17.42 32.43 6.00
N ASN A 36 -18.57 32.34 5.32
CA ASN A 36 -19.72 33.22 5.54
C ASN A 36 -21.00 32.35 5.63
N GLY A 37 -21.52 32.19 6.86
CA GLY A 37 -22.58 31.23 7.14
C GLY A 37 -22.14 29.81 6.81
N ASN A 38 -22.90 29.13 5.93
CA ASN A 38 -22.61 27.77 5.46
C ASN A 38 -21.80 27.75 4.14
N ILE A 39 -21.29 28.90 3.69
CA ILE A 39 -20.55 29.03 2.43
C ILE A 39 -19.07 29.18 2.75
N TYR A 40 -18.26 28.32 2.15
CA TYR A 40 -16.79 28.38 2.19
C TYR A 40 -16.27 28.85 0.83
N LYS A 41 -15.44 29.90 0.84
CA LYS A 41 -14.93 30.53 -0.39
C LYS A 41 -13.41 30.64 -0.35
N GLY A 42 -12.76 30.10 -1.40
CA GLY A 42 -11.33 30.23 -1.68
C GLY A 42 -11.09 30.76 -3.09
N SER A 43 -9.86 31.16 -3.41
CA SER A 43 -9.47 31.61 -4.74
C SER A 43 -8.01 31.24 -5.00
N PHE A 44 -7.69 30.95 -6.26
CA PHE A 44 -6.34 30.58 -6.69
C PHE A 44 -6.09 31.04 -8.12
N LEU A 45 -4.82 31.13 -8.50
CA LEU A 45 -4.40 31.39 -9.87
C LEU A 45 -4.04 30.08 -10.57
N ILE A 46 -4.36 29.98 -11.86
CA ILE A 46 -4.04 28.80 -12.68
C ILE A 46 -2.63 28.98 -13.24
N PRO A 47 -1.66 28.10 -12.94
CA PRO A 47 -0.34 28.14 -13.53
C PRO A 47 -0.41 27.96 -15.06
N LYS A 48 0.44 28.68 -15.81
CA LYS A 48 0.46 28.62 -17.30
C LYS A 48 0.65 27.22 -17.87
N ASN A 49 1.30 26.34 -17.11
CA ASN A 49 1.62 24.96 -17.51
C ASN A 49 0.56 23.94 -17.08
N ALA A 50 -0.49 24.33 -16.37
CA ALA A 50 -1.55 23.41 -15.94
C ALA A 50 -2.43 23.02 -17.14
N THR A 51 -2.72 21.73 -17.30
CA THR A 51 -3.65 21.23 -18.33
C THR A 51 -4.99 20.81 -17.72
N THR A 52 -5.00 20.39 -16.45
CA THR A 52 -6.22 20.07 -15.70
C THR A 52 -6.06 20.47 -14.24
N ILE A 53 -7.14 20.96 -13.64
CA ILE A 53 -7.20 21.25 -12.20
C ILE A 53 -8.09 20.21 -11.53
N ALA A 54 -7.65 19.71 -10.38
CA ALA A 54 -8.48 18.86 -9.54
C ALA A 54 -8.60 19.47 -8.14
N PHE A 55 -9.83 19.65 -7.68
CA PHE A 55 -10.15 20.25 -6.39
C PHE A 55 -10.71 19.20 -5.43
N ASN A 56 -10.39 19.36 -4.16
CA ASN A 56 -10.97 18.60 -3.07
C ASN A 56 -11.12 19.50 -1.83
N ALA A 57 -12.19 19.30 -1.05
CA ALA A 57 -12.38 19.92 0.25
C ALA A 57 -12.34 18.83 1.33
N PHE A 58 -11.76 19.14 2.48
CA PHE A 58 -11.69 18.18 3.58
C PHE A 58 -11.91 18.84 4.94
N GLU A 59 -12.47 18.03 5.84
CA GLU A 59 -12.65 18.35 7.24
C GLU A 59 -12.00 17.21 8.05
N GLY A 60 -10.81 17.45 8.58
CA GLY A 60 -10.01 16.40 9.22
C GLY A 60 -9.63 15.29 8.23
N GLU A 61 -10.14 14.07 8.42
CA GLU A 61 -9.91 12.93 7.53
C GLU A 61 -11.06 12.69 6.52
N THR A 62 -12.16 13.45 6.63
CA THR A 62 -13.31 13.37 5.74
C THR A 62 -13.05 14.20 4.48
N LYS A 63 -13.30 13.63 3.30
CA LYS A 63 -13.13 14.29 1.99
C LYS A 63 -14.49 14.48 1.31
N ASP A 64 -14.76 15.67 0.76
CA ASP A 64 -15.86 15.87 -0.18
C ASP A 64 -15.41 15.58 -1.60
N ASN A 65 -15.80 14.39 -2.08
CA ASN A 65 -15.47 13.91 -3.41
C ASN A 65 -16.58 14.19 -4.45
N ASN A 66 -17.54 15.08 -4.16
CA ASN A 66 -18.68 15.40 -5.04
C ASN A 66 -19.48 14.15 -5.45
N LYS A 67 -19.85 13.32 -4.48
CA LYS A 67 -20.56 12.04 -4.71
C LYS A 67 -19.80 11.14 -5.71
N GLY A 68 -18.49 11.08 -5.58
CA GLY A 68 -17.59 10.28 -6.43
C GLY A 68 -17.28 10.86 -7.81
N LYS A 69 -17.78 12.05 -8.16
CA LYS A 69 -17.49 12.71 -9.45
C LYS A 69 -16.23 13.58 -9.43
N GLY A 70 -15.85 14.03 -8.24
CA GLY A 70 -14.78 15.00 -8.05
C GLY A 70 -15.14 16.38 -8.58
N TYR A 71 -14.21 17.32 -8.37
CA TYR A 71 -14.28 18.66 -8.90
C TYR A 71 -13.11 18.84 -9.88
N LEU A 72 -13.33 18.43 -11.13
CA LEU A 72 -12.32 18.43 -12.18
C LEU A 72 -12.59 19.57 -13.16
N ILE A 73 -11.58 20.39 -13.43
CA ILE A 73 -11.68 21.55 -14.29
C ILE A 73 -10.62 21.42 -15.40
N PRO A 74 -11.01 20.94 -16.60
CA PRO A 74 -10.14 20.97 -17.78
C PRO A 74 -9.74 22.42 -18.10
N VAL A 75 -8.49 22.64 -18.50
CA VAL A 75 -8.00 23.97 -18.90
C VAL A 75 -8.20 24.15 -20.40
N SER A 76 -8.87 25.24 -20.77
CA SER A 76 -9.02 25.69 -22.15
C SER A 76 -8.18 26.95 -22.42
N ASP A 77 -7.85 27.17 -23.68
CA ASP A 77 -7.25 28.40 -24.15
C ASP A 77 -8.29 29.55 -24.26
N GLN A 78 -7.84 30.71 -24.74
CA GLN A 78 -8.69 31.91 -24.90
C GLN A 78 -9.83 31.75 -25.92
N ASN A 79 -9.73 30.76 -26.81
CA ASN A 79 -10.76 30.44 -27.81
C ASN A 79 -11.75 29.39 -27.28
N GLY A 80 -11.53 28.86 -26.07
CA GLY A 80 -12.32 27.80 -25.47
C GLY A 80 -11.88 26.39 -25.87
N GLU A 81 -10.82 26.25 -26.68
CA GLU A 81 -10.28 24.94 -27.05
C GLU A 81 -9.48 24.33 -25.90
N MET A 82 -9.65 23.03 -25.64
CA MET A 82 -8.93 22.36 -24.57
C MET A 82 -7.43 22.34 -24.85
N VAL A 83 -6.62 22.66 -23.85
CA VAL A 83 -5.16 22.58 -23.95
C VAL A 83 -4.74 21.12 -24.13
N ALA A 84 -3.78 20.88 -25.03
CA ALA A 84 -3.26 19.55 -25.28
C ALA A 84 -2.77 18.88 -23.98
N GLY A 85 -3.19 17.64 -23.74
CA GLY A 85 -2.89 16.91 -22.51
C GLY A 85 -3.90 17.11 -21.38
N SER A 86 -4.94 17.93 -21.57
CA SER A 86 -6.01 18.12 -20.57
C SER A 86 -6.87 16.85 -20.42
N ASN A 87 -7.26 16.21 -21.53
CA ASN A 87 -8.01 14.96 -21.43
C ASN A 87 -7.10 13.82 -20.92
N TYR A 88 -5.83 13.80 -21.31
CA TYR A 88 -4.85 12.85 -20.78
C TYR A 88 -4.71 12.98 -19.25
N ALA A 89 -4.56 14.20 -18.73
CA ALA A 89 -4.49 14.42 -17.30
C ALA A 89 -5.78 13.98 -16.59
N THR A 90 -6.94 14.26 -17.18
CA THR A 90 -8.24 13.79 -16.67
C THR A 90 -8.33 12.26 -16.66
N SER A 91 -7.77 11.59 -17.67
CA SER A 91 -7.72 10.12 -17.71
C SER A 91 -6.94 9.53 -16.53
N ILE A 92 -5.81 10.15 -16.15
CA ILE A 92 -4.97 9.68 -15.03
C ILE A 92 -5.70 9.81 -13.69
N ILE A 93 -6.55 10.84 -13.54
CA ILE A 93 -7.41 11.01 -12.37
C ILE A 93 -8.35 9.82 -12.23
N TYR A 94 -9.07 9.46 -13.30
CA TYR A 94 -9.97 8.31 -13.29
C TYR A 94 -9.26 6.95 -13.29
N ASN A 95 -7.99 6.88 -13.68
CA ASN A 95 -7.22 5.63 -13.70
C ASN A 95 -6.57 5.26 -12.35
N GLY A 96 -6.54 6.17 -11.37
CA GLY A 96 -6.04 5.87 -10.02
C GLY A 96 -5.66 7.08 -9.17
N PHE A 97 -5.23 8.20 -9.78
CA PHE A 97 -4.82 9.39 -9.03
C PHE A 97 -5.97 9.96 -8.18
N GLY A 98 -7.18 9.98 -8.74
CA GLY A 98 -8.38 10.43 -8.04
C GLY A 98 -8.68 9.62 -6.79
N GLN A 99 -8.44 8.32 -6.79
CA GLN A 99 -8.63 7.47 -5.62
C GLN A 99 -7.65 7.82 -4.50
N ALA A 100 -6.36 7.92 -4.83
CA ALA A 100 -5.31 8.17 -3.85
C ALA A 100 -5.46 9.56 -3.18
N TYR A 101 -5.79 10.58 -3.97
CA TYR A 101 -5.73 11.97 -3.49
C TYR A 101 -7.11 12.59 -3.26
N LEU A 102 -8.08 12.31 -4.14
CA LEU A 102 -9.36 13.01 -4.20
C LEU A 102 -10.54 12.20 -3.65
N GLY A 103 -10.33 10.93 -3.28
CA GLY A 103 -11.39 10.04 -2.82
C GLY A 103 -12.36 9.61 -3.92
N LEU A 104 -11.91 9.57 -5.18
CA LEU A 104 -12.73 9.13 -6.33
C LEU A 104 -12.62 7.63 -6.58
N GLU A 105 -13.69 7.03 -7.10
CA GLU A 105 -13.63 5.66 -7.62
C GLU A 105 -12.82 5.64 -8.93
N THR A 106 -12.08 4.55 -9.17
CA THR A 106 -11.43 4.36 -10.47
C THR A 106 -12.46 3.99 -11.54
N ASN A 107 -12.31 4.53 -12.75
CA ASN A 107 -13.19 4.23 -13.88
C ASN A 107 -12.37 4.17 -15.19
N PRO A 108 -11.89 2.97 -15.58
CA PRO A 108 -11.05 2.80 -16.76
C PRO A 108 -11.74 3.16 -18.08
N ASP A 109 -13.04 2.93 -18.21
CA ASP A 109 -13.78 3.27 -19.44
C ASP A 109 -13.88 4.79 -19.64
N ILE A 110 -14.21 5.53 -18.58
CA ILE A 110 -14.18 7.00 -18.60
C ILE A 110 -12.76 7.49 -18.88
N ALA A 111 -11.76 6.90 -18.21
CA ALA A 111 -10.36 7.26 -18.43
C ALA A 111 -9.94 7.05 -19.89
N LEU A 112 -10.26 5.90 -20.50
CA LEU A 112 -9.95 5.63 -21.90
C LEU A 112 -10.65 6.62 -22.82
N ASN A 113 -11.92 6.93 -22.59
CA ASN A 113 -12.67 7.89 -23.41
C ASN A 113 -12.05 9.29 -23.39
N TYR A 114 -11.54 9.75 -22.24
CA TYR A 114 -10.79 11.00 -22.18
C TYR A 114 -9.46 10.88 -22.93
N LEU A 115 -8.66 9.86 -22.64
CA LEU A 115 -7.35 9.70 -23.26
C LEU A 115 -7.42 9.55 -24.79
N GLN A 116 -8.46 8.89 -25.30
CA GLN A 116 -8.72 8.74 -26.75
C GLN A 116 -8.82 10.10 -27.45
N LYS A 117 -9.45 11.10 -26.83
CA LYS A 117 -9.58 12.45 -27.41
C LYS A 117 -8.21 13.10 -27.65
N ASP A 118 -7.30 13.02 -26.67
CA ASP A 118 -5.95 13.55 -26.86
C ASP A 118 -5.12 12.66 -27.80
N TRP A 119 -5.33 11.35 -27.77
CA TRP A 119 -4.69 10.39 -28.68
C TRP A 119 -4.98 10.68 -30.16
N ASP A 120 -6.23 11.07 -30.47
CA ASP A 120 -6.69 11.33 -31.83
C ASP A 120 -6.30 12.75 -32.29
N ASN A 121 -6.44 13.74 -31.41
CA ASN A 121 -6.24 15.15 -31.77
C ASN A 121 -4.79 15.63 -31.63
N HIS A 122 -3.93 14.91 -30.90
CA HIS A 122 -2.55 15.33 -30.62
C HIS A 122 -1.54 14.20 -30.90
N THR A 123 -1.40 13.83 -32.18
CA THR A 123 -0.58 12.69 -32.63
C THR A 123 0.88 12.77 -32.21
N SER A 124 1.46 13.98 -32.10
CA SER A 124 2.83 14.21 -31.63
C SER A 124 3.06 13.84 -30.16
N LEU A 125 1.99 13.71 -29.36
CA LEU A 125 2.07 13.34 -27.94
C LEU A 125 1.87 11.82 -27.71
N ARG A 126 1.58 11.04 -28.76
CA ARG A 126 1.22 9.62 -28.62
C ARG A 126 2.27 8.81 -27.86
N THR A 127 3.56 8.97 -28.16
CA THR A 127 4.63 8.25 -27.45
C THR A 127 4.61 8.54 -25.94
N LYS A 128 4.33 9.78 -25.53
CA LYS A 128 4.22 10.18 -24.12
C LYS A 128 2.99 9.58 -23.42
N MET A 129 1.90 9.34 -24.16
CA MET A 129 0.64 8.79 -23.64
C MET A 129 0.54 7.26 -23.76
N MET A 130 1.40 6.64 -24.58
CA MET A 130 1.29 5.26 -25.04
C MET A 130 1.19 4.25 -23.90
N GLY A 131 1.97 4.44 -22.82
CA GLY A 131 1.93 3.54 -21.68
C GLY A 131 0.58 3.52 -20.98
N GLN A 132 -0.01 4.69 -20.73
CA GLN A 132 -1.35 4.78 -20.15
C GLN A 132 -2.41 4.29 -21.12
N TYR A 133 -2.28 4.60 -22.41
CA TYR A 133 -3.24 4.18 -23.43
C TYR A 133 -3.30 2.66 -23.56
N PHE A 134 -2.16 2.00 -23.66
CA PHE A 134 -2.10 0.53 -23.74
C PHE A 134 -2.54 -0.12 -22.43
N ASN A 135 -2.22 0.47 -21.28
CA ASN A 135 -2.73 -0.03 -20.00
C ASN A 135 -4.28 0.03 -19.96
N LEU A 136 -4.87 1.15 -20.34
CA LEU A 136 -6.31 1.35 -20.37
C LEU A 136 -7.00 0.47 -21.41
N LEU A 137 -6.43 0.30 -22.60
CA LEU A 137 -6.93 -0.66 -23.59
C LEU A 137 -6.97 -2.08 -23.02
N ASN A 138 -5.90 -2.54 -22.35
CA ASN A 138 -5.89 -3.86 -21.73
C ASN A 138 -6.96 -4.01 -20.64
N ARG A 139 -7.25 -2.95 -19.87
CA ARG A 139 -8.30 -2.96 -18.83
C ARG A 139 -9.72 -2.91 -19.42
N THR A 140 -9.93 -2.21 -20.53
CA THR A 140 -11.28 -1.90 -21.04
C THR A 140 -11.68 -2.70 -22.29
N LYS A 141 -10.76 -2.86 -23.24
CA LYS A 141 -10.95 -3.57 -24.52
C LYS A 141 -10.44 -4.99 -24.47
N LYS A 142 -9.53 -5.27 -23.53
CA LYS A 142 -9.30 -6.63 -23.06
C LYS A 142 -8.78 -7.54 -24.20
N LYS A 143 -9.46 -8.62 -24.63
CA LYS A 143 -9.00 -9.43 -25.81
C LYS A 143 -8.88 -8.61 -27.10
N ASP A 144 -9.69 -7.57 -27.25
CA ASP A 144 -9.67 -6.70 -28.41
C ASP A 144 -8.56 -5.63 -28.32
N ALA A 145 -7.86 -5.54 -27.17
CA ALA A 145 -6.78 -4.59 -26.98
C ALA A 145 -5.53 -4.97 -27.78
N GLU A 146 -5.16 -6.25 -27.82
CA GLU A 146 -3.89 -6.70 -28.43
C GLU A 146 -3.78 -6.31 -29.92
N PRO A 147 -4.78 -6.54 -30.79
CA PRO A 147 -4.71 -6.10 -32.18
C PRO A 147 -4.53 -4.58 -32.32
N ILE A 148 -5.22 -3.79 -31.48
CA ILE A 148 -5.13 -2.32 -31.48
C ILE A 148 -3.72 -1.89 -31.05
N ILE A 149 -3.19 -2.49 -29.99
CA ILE A 149 -1.85 -2.21 -29.48
C ILE A 149 -0.80 -2.56 -30.54
N LEU A 150 -0.90 -3.75 -31.14
CA LEU A 150 0.01 -4.19 -32.21
C LEU A 150 -0.06 -3.26 -33.43
N GLN A 151 -1.25 -2.82 -33.83
CA GLN A 151 -1.39 -1.87 -34.93
C GLN A 151 -0.64 -0.56 -34.63
N ASN A 152 -0.82 0.01 -33.43
CA ASN A 152 -0.14 1.24 -33.03
C ASN A 152 1.38 1.06 -32.91
N LEU A 153 1.84 -0.09 -32.40
CA LEU A 153 3.26 -0.44 -32.32
C LEU A 153 3.90 -0.62 -33.69
N ASN A 154 3.23 -1.32 -34.61
CA ASN A 154 3.71 -1.50 -35.98
C ASN A 154 3.78 -0.15 -36.70
N ALA A 155 2.78 0.73 -36.50
CA ALA A 155 2.78 2.08 -37.07
C ALA A 155 3.95 2.92 -36.54
N LEU A 156 4.23 2.87 -35.22
CA LEU A 156 5.40 3.53 -34.66
C LEU A 156 6.70 2.93 -35.22
N ALA A 157 6.82 1.61 -35.25
CA ALA A 157 7.99 0.90 -35.76
C ALA A 157 8.29 1.18 -37.24
N ALA A 158 7.28 1.59 -38.02
CA ALA A 158 7.42 1.97 -39.43
C ALA A 158 7.87 3.42 -39.64
N THR A 159 8.03 4.22 -38.59
CA THR A 159 8.51 5.61 -38.71
C THR A 159 10.02 5.65 -38.98
N GLU A 160 10.45 6.53 -39.90
CA GLU A 160 11.85 6.55 -40.36
C GLU A 160 12.84 7.06 -39.27
N ASN A 161 12.40 8.00 -38.44
CA ASN A 161 13.25 8.76 -37.52
C ASN A 161 13.04 8.39 -36.04
N LEU A 162 12.91 7.10 -35.75
CA LEU A 162 12.84 6.59 -34.38
C LEU A 162 14.07 6.99 -33.57
N ASN A 163 13.84 7.54 -32.37
CA ASN A 163 14.87 7.77 -31.35
C ASN A 163 15.05 6.53 -30.46
N GLU A 164 16.09 6.51 -29.62
CA GLU A 164 16.41 5.35 -28.77
C GLU A 164 15.26 4.94 -27.83
N ASN A 165 14.52 5.92 -27.31
CA ASN A 165 13.39 5.68 -26.42
C ASN A 165 12.22 5.01 -27.16
N ASP A 166 11.95 5.40 -28.41
CA ASP A 166 10.90 4.77 -29.22
C ASP A 166 11.23 3.28 -29.45
N TYR A 167 12.48 2.95 -29.84
CA TYR A 167 12.94 1.57 -29.97
C TYR A 167 12.77 0.78 -28.66
N SER A 168 13.10 1.39 -27.53
CA SER A 168 12.98 0.77 -26.21
C SER A 168 11.53 0.48 -25.85
N ILE A 169 10.61 1.43 -26.13
CA ILE A 169 9.16 1.27 -25.93
C ILE A 169 8.62 0.15 -26.82
N ILE A 170 8.96 0.14 -28.11
CA ILE A 170 8.51 -0.90 -29.05
C ILE A 170 9.00 -2.27 -28.60
N SER A 171 10.29 -2.40 -28.27
CA SER A 171 10.91 -3.62 -27.76
C SER A 171 10.20 -4.15 -26.52
N PHE A 172 9.95 -3.27 -25.54
CA PHE A 172 9.26 -3.63 -24.31
C PHE A 172 7.86 -4.21 -24.58
N TYR A 173 7.06 -3.54 -25.42
CA TYR A 173 5.69 -3.99 -25.69
C TYR A 173 5.63 -5.21 -26.61
N TYR A 174 6.47 -5.32 -27.63
CA TYR A 174 6.54 -6.55 -28.44
C TYR A 174 6.91 -7.77 -27.58
N ASN A 175 7.87 -7.62 -26.66
CA ASN A 175 8.22 -8.68 -25.75
C ASN A 175 7.02 -9.07 -24.86
N ARG A 176 6.34 -8.07 -24.28
CA ARG A 176 5.14 -8.28 -23.46
C ARG A 176 4.00 -8.97 -24.23
N LEU A 177 3.87 -8.70 -25.52
CA LEU A 177 2.89 -9.33 -26.42
C LEU A 177 3.41 -10.60 -27.10
N LYS A 178 4.51 -11.18 -26.59
CA LYS A 178 5.13 -12.42 -27.08
C LYS A 178 5.47 -12.40 -28.59
N GLN A 179 5.72 -11.22 -29.16
CA GLN A 179 6.12 -11.04 -30.56
C GLN A 179 7.64 -11.26 -30.70
N VAL A 180 8.11 -12.50 -30.53
CA VAL A 180 9.54 -12.84 -30.39
C VAL A 180 10.39 -12.36 -31.57
N GLU A 181 9.95 -12.59 -32.80
CA GLU A 181 10.68 -12.18 -34.01
C GLU A 181 10.79 -10.65 -34.11
N LYS A 182 9.68 -9.94 -33.88
CA LYS A 182 9.65 -8.47 -33.91
C LYS A 182 10.49 -7.87 -32.78
N THR A 183 10.45 -8.48 -31.60
CA THR A 183 11.27 -8.09 -30.44
C THR A 183 12.75 -8.22 -30.77
N THR A 184 13.15 -9.36 -31.34
CA THR A 184 14.54 -9.62 -31.71
C THR A 184 15.02 -8.64 -32.78
N SER A 185 14.18 -8.39 -33.80
CA SER A 185 14.48 -7.46 -34.88
C SER A 185 14.63 -6.02 -34.38
N ILE A 186 13.68 -5.52 -33.57
CA ILE A 186 13.73 -4.15 -33.06
C ILE A 186 14.89 -3.94 -32.08
N GLN A 187 15.24 -4.96 -31.28
CA GLN A 187 16.41 -4.92 -30.41
C GLN A 187 17.72 -4.90 -31.20
N LYS A 188 17.81 -5.68 -32.28
CA LYS A 188 18.97 -5.64 -33.19
C LYS A 188 19.14 -4.24 -33.78
N GLN A 189 18.07 -3.66 -34.32
CA GLN A 189 18.08 -2.30 -34.89
C GLN A 189 18.46 -1.24 -33.85
N LEU A 190 17.94 -1.34 -32.62
CA LEU A 190 18.31 -0.47 -31.50
C LEU A 190 19.82 -0.52 -31.25
N LYS A 191 20.41 -1.72 -31.17
CA LYS A 191 21.84 -1.91 -30.91
C LYS A 191 22.71 -1.44 -32.09
N GLU A 192 22.25 -1.61 -33.32
CA GLU A 192 22.97 -1.14 -34.52
C GLU A 192 22.93 0.40 -34.67
N LYS A 193 21.77 1.01 -34.42
CA LYS A 193 21.58 2.48 -34.58
C LYS A 193 22.12 3.26 -33.37
N PHE A 194 22.08 2.66 -32.19
CA PHE A 194 22.55 3.27 -30.94
C PHE A 194 23.54 2.34 -30.22
N PRO A 195 24.74 2.08 -30.78
CA PRO A 195 25.69 1.12 -30.22
C PRO A 195 26.16 1.47 -28.80
N GLU A 196 26.17 2.76 -28.45
CA GLU A 196 26.49 3.27 -27.11
C GLU A 196 25.25 3.84 -26.38
N GLY A 197 24.06 3.34 -26.73
CA GLY A 197 22.79 3.76 -26.16
C GLY A 197 22.60 3.42 -24.68
N ASN A 198 21.58 4.02 -24.08
CA ASN A 198 21.08 3.70 -22.74
C ASN A 198 20.70 2.23 -22.52
N TRP A 199 20.34 1.47 -23.56
CA TRP A 199 20.09 0.02 -23.41
C TRP A 199 21.29 -0.74 -22.83
N LYS A 200 22.52 -0.38 -23.25
CA LYS A 200 23.77 -1.00 -22.77
C LYS A 200 23.98 -0.76 -21.28
N LYS A 201 23.64 0.46 -20.84
CA LYS A 201 23.64 0.86 -19.43
C LYS A 201 22.63 0.04 -18.62
N ASN A 202 21.43 -0.14 -19.15
CA ASN A 202 20.37 -0.89 -18.47
C ASN A 202 20.69 -2.40 -18.37
N GLU A 203 21.25 -3.02 -19.41
CA GLU A 203 21.73 -4.41 -19.36
C GLU A 203 22.85 -4.58 -18.31
N ALA A 204 23.82 -3.66 -18.26
CA ALA A 204 24.88 -3.67 -17.26
C ALA A 204 24.32 -3.59 -15.82
N ARG A 205 23.37 -2.67 -15.58
CA ARG A 205 22.70 -2.51 -14.28
C ARG A 205 22.02 -3.79 -13.80
N ILE A 206 21.36 -4.51 -14.70
CA ILE A 206 20.69 -5.79 -14.40
C ILE A 206 21.75 -6.87 -14.08
N ALA A 207 22.83 -6.94 -14.86
CA ALA A 207 23.88 -7.95 -14.70
C ALA A 207 24.59 -7.87 -13.35
N PHE A 208 24.69 -6.69 -12.72
CA PHE A 208 25.27 -6.57 -11.37
C PHE A 208 24.56 -7.47 -10.35
N ASN A 209 23.23 -7.65 -10.48
CA ASN A 209 22.46 -8.50 -9.57
C ASN A 209 22.79 -10.00 -9.70
N ALA A 210 23.52 -10.43 -10.73
CA ALA A 210 24.01 -11.80 -10.89
C ALA A 210 25.39 -12.02 -10.23
N ILE A 211 26.13 -10.96 -9.89
CA ILE A 211 27.44 -11.07 -9.23
C ILE A 211 27.21 -11.47 -7.77
N ALA A 212 27.54 -12.71 -7.41
CA ALA A 212 27.29 -13.25 -6.06
C ALA A 212 28.24 -12.68 -4.99
N ASP A 213 29.47 -12.35 -5.39
CA ASP A 213 30.44 -11.70 -4.51
C ASP A 213 30.10 -10.21 -4.36
N PHE A 214 29.83 -9.78 -3.13
CA PHE A 214 29.37 -8.43 -2.85
C PHE A 214 30.43 -7.35 -3.08
N GLU A 215 31.71 -7.68 -2.84
CA GLU A 215 32.79 -6.72 -3.06
C GLU A 215 33.03 -6.52 -4.55
N LYS A 216 33.08 -7.62 -5.33
CA LYS A 216 33.15 -7.53 -6.79
C LYS A 216 31.94 -6.82 -7.38
N ARG A 217 30.75 -7.03 -6.81
CA ARG A 217 29.54 -6.29 -7.22
C ARG A 217 29.70 -4.79 -6.94
N PHE A 218 30.19 -4.41 -5.76
CA PHE A 218 30.43 -3.01 -5.40
C PHE A 218 31.45 -2.34 -6.33
N GLU A 219 32.58 -3.01 -6.61
CA GLU A 219 33.60 -2.55 -7.56
C GLU A 219 33.00 -2.34 -8.96
N ALA A 220 32.22 -3.30 -9.45
CA ALA A 220 31.57 -3.21 -10.76
C ALA A 220 30.57 -2.03 -10.83
N ILE A 221 29.77 -1.82 -9.77
CA ILE A 221 28.85 -0.68 -9.68
C ILE A 221 29.63 0.65 -9.69
N ASN A 222 30.70 0.76 -8.90
CA ASN A 222 31.50 1.99 -8.85
C ASN A 222 32.20 2.28 -10.17
N GLN A 223 32.77 1.27 -10.81
CA GLN A 223 33.39 1.41 -12.14
C GLN A 223 32.36 1.88 -13.17
N PHE A 224 31.16 1.30 -13.14
CA PHE A 224 30.06 1.70 -14.02
C PHE A 224 29.64 3.16 -13.80
N ILE A 225 29.49 3.60 -12.55
CA ILE A 225 29.12 4.98 -12.21
C ILE A 225 30.23 5.96 -12.57
N ALA A 226 31.50 5.61 -12.35
CA ALA A 226 32.64 6.44 -12.74
C ALA A 226 32.69 6.69 -14.25
N LEU A 227 32.35 5.66 -15.05
CA LEU A 227 32.23 5.77 -16.50
C LEU A 227 30.93 6.46 -16.96
N ASN A 228 29.92 6.53 -16.10
CA ASN A 228 28.59 7.09 -16.40
C ASN A 228 28.15 8.05 -15.27
N PRO A 229 28.85 9.20 -15.09
CA PRO A 229 28.56 10.11 -14.01
C PRO A 229 27.13 10.65 -14.09
N SER A 230 26.53 10.92 -12.93
CA SER A 230 25.15 11.43 -12.85
C SER A 230 25.06 12.84 -13.43
N LYS A 231 24.12 13.07 -14.35
CA LYS A 231 23.89 14.38 -14.98
C LYS A 231 22.52 14.98 -14.66
N ASP A 232 21.61 14.16 -14.14
CA ASP A 232 20.22 14.48 -13.85
C ASP A 232 19.72 13.63 -12.67
N ASP A 233 18.51 13.93 -12.19
CA ASP A 233 17.92 13.23 -11.06
C ASP A 233 17.52 11.79 -11.39
N GLU A 234 17.22 11.48 -12.66
CA GLU A 234 16.93 10.13 -13.12
C GLU A 234 18.15 9.21 -12.96
N THR A 235 19.33 9.68 -13.38
CA THR A 235 20.59 8.93 -13.26
C THR A 235 21.00 8.79 -11.80
N LYS A 236 20.81 9.82 -10.97
CA LYS A 236 21.02 9.72 -9.52
C LYS A 236 20.11 8.66 -8.91
N PHE A 237 18.83 8.65 -9.27
CA PHE A 237 17.86 7.66 -8.80
C PHE A 237 18.25 6.23 -9.20
N ALA A 238 18.68 6.04 -10.45
CA ALA A 238 19.16 4.74 -10.92
C ALA A 238 20.40 4.26 -10.15
N ASN A 239 21.34 5.16 -9.85
CA ASN A 239 22.53 4.85 -9.07
C ASN A 239 22.19 4.49 -7.62
N ASN A 240 21.30 5.25 -6.98
CA ASN A 240 20.76 4.95 -5.66
C ASN A 240 20.13 3.54 -5.60
N ARG A 241 19.39 3.13 -6.64
CA ARG A 241 18.81 1.78 -6.70
C ARG A 241 19.87 0.67 -6.71
N MET A 242 20.99 0.86 -7.41
CA MET A 242 22.06 -0.15 -7.45
C MET A 242 22.70 -0.36 -6.08
N TYR A 243 23.08 0.73 -5.41
CA TYR A 243 23.63 0.67 -4.04
C TYR A 243 22.59 0.11 -3.04
N SER A 244 21.33 0.50 -3.19
CA SER A 244 20.23 0.01 -2.34
C SER A 244 20.04 -1.50 -2.46
N SER A 245 20.07 -2.02 -3.70
CA SER A 245 19.99 -3.46 -4.00
C SER A 245 21.16 -4.22 -3.37
N LEU A 246 22.39 -3.73 -3.56
CA LEU A 246 23.60 -4.31 -2.99
C LEU A 246 23.53 -4.37 -1.45
N ALA A 247 23.25 -3.24 -0.80
CA ALA A 247 23.21 -3.13 0.66
C ALA A 247 22.13 -4.05 1.28
N THR A 248 20.94 -4.07 0.67
CA THR A 248 19.83 -4.93 1.12
C THR A 248 20.18 -6.42 0.96
N ALA A 249 20.76 -6.80 -0.18
CA ALA A 249 21.16 -8.18 -0.42
C ALA A 249 22.27 -8.64 0.54
N TYR A 250 23.26 -7.77 0.80
CA TYR A 250 24.32 -8.03 1.77
C TYR A 250 23.77 -8.22 3.20
N GLY A 251 22.92 -7.30 3.65
CA GLY A 251 22.35 -7.32 5.01
C GLY A 251 21.39 -8.49 5.27
N ASN A 252 20.66 -8.94 4.27
CA ASN A 252 19.72 -10.05 4.42
C ASN A 252 20.38 -11.43 4.32
N ASN A 253 21.30 -11.63 3.38
CA ASN A 253 21.82 -12.97 3.04
C ASN A 253 22.93 -13.49 3.97
N LYS A 254 23.44 -12.65 4.88
CA LYS A 254 24.50 -13.06 5.82
C LYS A 254 23.93 -13.39 7.20
N LYS A 255 24.44 -14.47 7.81
CA LYS A 255 24.12 -14.83 9.21
C LYS A 255 24.63 -13.79 10.21
N LYS A 256 25.81 -13.21 9.93
CA LYS A 256 26.40 -12.08 10.66
C LYS A 256 26.82 -11.04 9.63
N VAL A 257 26.39 -9.81 9.83
CA VAL A 257 26.66 -8.67 8.95
C VAL A 257 27.75 -7.83 9.60
N ASP A 258 28.72 -7.42 8.79
CA ASP A 258 29.71 -6.42 9.18
C ASP A 258 29.17 -5.03 8.85
N ILE A 259 29.08 -4.16 9.87
CA ILE A 259 28.49 -2.85 9.72
C ILE A 259 29.39 -1.92 8.90
N ASP A 260 30.71 -2.05 8.99
CA ASP A 260 31.63 -1.20 8.24
C ASP A 260 31.49 -1.47 6.73
N ILE A 261 31.27 -2.74 6.35
CA ILE A 261 30.99 -3.13 4.97
C ILE A 261 29.62 -2.60 4.51
N LEU A 262 28.59 -2.68 5.37
CA LEU A 262 27.28 -2.13 5.03
C LEU A 262 27.31 -0.61 4.90
N GLU A 263 28.05 0.09 5.77
CA GLU A 263 28.28 1.53 5.71
C GLU A 263 28.98 1.92 4.42
N LYS A 264 30.03 1.18 4.03
CA LYS A 264 30.69 1.34 2.73
C LYS A 264 29.70 1.26 1.56
N TYR A 265 28.80 0.27 1.55
CA TYR A 265 27.82 0.12 0.45
C TYR A 265 26.70 1.17 0.46
N THR A 266 26.51 1.86 1.58
CA THR A 266 25.45 2.87 1.76
C THR A 266 25.98 4.30 1.84
N ALA A 267 27.30 4.50 1.74
CA ALA A 267 27.95 5.81 1.88
C ALA A 267 27.50 6.83 0.82
N LEU A 268 27.13 6.36 -0.37
CA LEU A 268 26.72 7.19 -1.51
C LEU A 268 25.19 7.29 -1.68
N LEU A 269 24.42 6.69 -0.76
CA LEU A 269 22.97 6.79 -0.80
C LEU A 269 22.50 8.15 -0.28
N GLU A 270 21.44 8.65 -0.89
CA GLU A 270 20.68 9.75 -0.30
C GLU A 270 20.23 9.38 1.14
N PRO A 271 20.27 10.33 2.10
CA PRO A 271 19.98 10.03 3.50
C PRO A 271 18.64 9.33 3.74
N ALA A 272 17.60 9.69 2.98
CA ALA A 272 16.29 9.04 3.07
C ALA A 272 16.32 7.56 2.65
N ASN A 273 17.03 7.24 1.56
CA ASN A 273 17.19 5.87 1.10
C ASN A 273 18.02 5.04 2.09
N LYS A 274 19.11 5.63 2.62
CA LYS A 274 19.94 5.01 3.65
C LYS A 274 19.12 4.69 4.90
N ALA A 275 18.37 5.66 5.42
CA ALA A 275 17.52 5.48 6.59
C ALA A 275 16.46 4.39 6.37
N SER A 276 15.80 4.38 5.20
CA SER A 276 14.82 3.34 4.89
C SER A 276 15.43 1.94 4.86
N ILE A 277 16.60 1.74 4.27
CA ILE A 277 17.28 0.44 4.23
C ILE A 277 17.69 0.01 5.63
N TYR A 278 18.28 0.93 6.40
CA TYR A 278 18.73 0.66 7.77
C TYR A 278 17.59 0.24 8.68
N ASN A 279 16.44 0.92 8.59
CA ASN A 279 15.27 0.54 9.37
C ASN A 279 14.77 -0.86 8.99
N ASN A 280 14.67 -1.16 7.69
CA ASN A 280 14.20 -2.48 7.23
C ASN A 280 15.13 -3.61 7.67
N LEU A 281 16.45 -3.41 7.59
CA LEU A 281 17.44 -4.36 8.07
C LEU A 281 17.39 -4.51 9.60
N ALA A 282 17.39 -3.41 10.34
CA ALA A 282 17.32 -3.41 11.80
C ALA A 282 16.05 -4.10 12.31
N TRP A 283 14.90 -3.81 11.70
CA TRP A 283 13.64 -4.47 12.00
C TRP A 283 13.78 -5.98 11.75
N THR A 284 14.17 -6.38 10.54
CA THR A 284 14.32 -7.79 10.19
C THR A 284 15.22 -8.52 11.18
N TRP A 285 16.39 -7.97 11.48
CA TRP A 285 17.36 -8.59 12.38
C TRP A 285 16.86 -8.69 13.82
N ALA A 286 16.21 -7.66 14.35
CA ALA A 286 15.66 -7.68 15.71
C ALA A 286 14.55 -8.72 15.92
N TYR A 287 13.85 -9.14 14.85
CA TYR A 287 12.82 -10.17 14.90
C TYR A 287 13.30 -11.57 14.51
N THR A 288 14.26 -11.68 13.58
CA THR A 288 14.62 -12.98 12.98
C THR A 288 16.05 -13.45 13.27
N LYS A 289 16.91 -12.61 13.87
CA LYS A 289 18.33 -12.93 14.12
C LYS A 289 18.73 -12.60 15.56
N ASP A 290 18.67 -13.59 16.44
CA ASP A 290 18.95 -13.42 17.88
C ASP A 290 20.39 -12.97 18.22
N THR A 291 21.28 -12.89 17.24
CA THR A 291 22.68 -12.48 17.40
C THR A 291 22.97 -11.07 16.91
N MET A 292 21.97 -10.34 16.40
CA MET A 292 22.16 -9.05 15.72
C MET A 292 21.50 -7.86 16.41
N TYR A 293 21.16 -7.97 17.69
CA TYR A 293 20.46 -6.90 18.41
C TYR A 293 21.31 -5.61 18.54
N SER A 294 22.62 -5.72 18.78
CA SER A 294 23.52 -4.56 18.83
C SER A 294 23.62 -3.85 17.47
N GLN A 295 23.77 -4.60 16.38
CA GLN A 295 23.74 -4.04 15.02
C GLN A 295 22.38 -3.41 14.69
N SER A 296 21.28 -4.03 15.14
CA SER A 296 19.94 -3.51 14.95
C SER A 296 19.78 -2.17 15.67
N GLU A 297 20.27 -2.07 16.91
CA GLU A 297 20.29 -0.83 17.71
C GLU A 297 21.09 0.26 16.99
N GLN A 298 22.31 -0.04 16.53
CA GLN A 298 23.16 0.92 15.82
C GLN A 298 22.48 1.48 14.56
N LEU A 299 21.94 0.61 13.70
CA LEU A 299 21.27 1.03 12.47
C LEU A 299 19.99 1.81 12.79
N SER A 300 19.14 1.30 13.68
CA SER A 300 17.86 1.97 13.97
C SER A 300 18.04 3.28 14.74
N LYS A 301 19.09 3.43 15.55
CA LYS A 301 19.46 4.72 16.16
C LYS A 301 19.71 5.79 15.10
N TYR A 302 20.51 5.46 14.08
CA TYR A 302 20.72 6.36 12.93
C TYR A 302 19.40 6.77 12.28
N THR A 303 18.49 5.81 12.08
CA THR A 303 17.19 6.10 11.44
C THR A 303 16.30 7.01 12.29
N VAL A 304 16.25 6.80 13.60
CA VAL A 304 15.47 7.63 14.53
C VAL A 304 16.00 9.06 14.54
N ASP A 305 17.33 9.23 14.60
CA ASP A 305 17.96 10.55 14.58
C ASP A 305 17.69 11.28 13.25
N TRP A 306 17.83 10.55 12.14
CA TRP A 306 17.52 11.09 10.81
C TRP A 306 16.06 11.51 10.70
N ALA A 307 15.11 10.63 11.04
CA ALA A 307 13.68 10.92 10.92
C ALA A 307 13.23 12.03 11.87
N LYS A 308 13.83 12.14 13.08
CA LYS A 308 13.59 13.29 13.96
C LYS A 308 14.09 14.58 13.33
N SER A 309 15.30 14.56 12.76
CA SER A 309 15.85 15.74 12.09
C SER A 309 14.99 16.18 10.91
N GLU A 310 14.46 15.23 10.13
CA GLU A 310 13.53 15.52 9.03
C GLU A 310 12.18 16.03 9.52
N LEU A 311 11.68 15.54 10.64
CA LEU A 311 10.42 16.00 11.22
C LEU A 311 10.53 17.43 11.77
N ASP A 312 11.66 17.77 12.38
CA ASP A 312 11.89 19.09 12.98
C ASP A 312 12.27 20.14 11.94
N ASN A 313 13.08 19.75 10.96
CA ASN A 313 13.55 20.61 9.89
C ASN A 313 13.67 19.79 8.59
N PRO A 314 12.56 19.62 7.84
CA PRO A 314 12.53 18.88 6.59
C PRO A 314 13.64 19.33 5.64
N LYS A 315 14.50 18.38 5.21
CA LYS A 315 15.54 18.67 4.23
C LYS A 315 15.06 18.24 2.83
N GLY A 316 15.50 19.00 1.84
CA GLY A 316 15.10 18.78 0.45
C GLY A 316 13.71 19.34 0.11
N PRO A 317 13.36 19.40 -1.18
CA PRO A 317 12.10 19.95 -1.63
C PRO A 317 10.93 19.04 -1.25
N LYS A 318 9.79 19.66 -0.90
CA LYS A 318 8.51 18.96 -0.78
C LYS A 318 8.12 18.35 -2.14
N PRO A 319 7.71 17.07 -2.20
CA PRO A 319 7.16 16.47 -3.40
C PRO A 319 6.02 17.30 -3.99
N ASP A 320 5.99 17.38 -5.31
CA ASP A 320 5.08 18.27 -6.06
C ASP A 320 3.60 17.99 -5.82
N LEU A 321 3.25 16.74 -5.52
CA LEU A 321 1.86 16.28 -5.34
C LEU A 321 1.41 16.18 -3.88
N LEU A 322 2.28 16.47 -2.92
CA LEU A 322 1.92 16.45 -1.50
C LEU A 322 1.68 17.87 -0.99
N THR A 323 0.61 18.11 -0.25
CA THR A 323 0.49 19.34 0.54
C THR A 323 1.49 19.31 1.69
N GLU A 324 1.76 20.46 2.32
CA GLU A 324 2.64 20.54 3.49
C GLU A 324 2.16 19.59 4.61
N ASN A 325 0.86 19.59 4.88
CA ASN A 325 0.22 18.72 5.86
C ASN A 325 0.42 17.22 5.55
N MET A 326 0.29 16.82 4.28
CA MET A 326 0.53 15.44 3.85
C MET A 326 2.00 15.06 4.01
N TRP A 327 2.92 15.95 3.59
CA TRP A 327 4.36 15.73 3.68
C TRP A 327 4.86 15.62 5.12
N LEU A 328 4.31 16.42 6.03
CA LEU A 328 4.56 16.32 7.47
C LEU A 328 3.93 15.05 8.08
N LYS A 329 2.75 14.62 7.61
CA LYS A 329 2.11 13.36 8.05
C LYS A 329 2.99 12.15 7.69
N GLU A 330 3.57 12.11 6.49
CA GLU A 330 4.50 11.05 6.07
C GLU A 330 5.77 10.99 6.94
N ARG A 331 6.30 12.15 7.34
CA ARG A 331 7.44 12.21 8.28
C ARG A 331 7.09 11.73 9.67
N LYS A 332 5.93 12.13 10.20
CA LYS A 332 5.44 11.63 11.49
C LYS A 332 5.29 10.10 11.46
N TYR A 333 4.77 9.56 10.35
CA TYR A 333 4.67 8.12 10.16
C TYR A 333 6.05 7.45 10.14
N SER A 334 7.01 7.96 9.35
CA SER A 334 8.37 7.44 9.31
C SER A 334 9.05 7.49 10.67
N TYR A 335 8.92 8.60 11.40
CA TYR A 335 9.48 8.74 12.74
C TYR A 335 8.87 7.74 13.73
N ALA A 336 7.54 7.59 13.74
CA ALA A 336 6.86 6.59 14.56
C ALA A 336 7.43 5.18 14.31
N MET A 337 7.48 4.78 13.04
CA MET A 337 7.96 3.46 12.63
C MET A 337 9.41 3.22 13.03
N TYR A 338 10.29 4.19 12.83
CA TYR A 338 11.71 4.05 13.17
C TYR A 338 11.92 3.98 14.69
N THR A 339 11.13 4.73 15.47
CA THR A 339 11.18 4.64 16.94
C THR A 339 10.69 3.30 17.48
N ASP A 340 9.72 2.65 16.82
CA ASP A 340 9.29 1.29 17.19
C ASP A 340 10.39 0.26 16.94
N THR A 341 11.04 0.31 15.76
CA THR A 341 12.19 -0.55 15.46
C THR A 341 13.31 -0.39 16.49
N TYR A 342 13.66 0.86 16.80
CA TYR A 342 14.71 1.16 17.77
C TYR A 342 14.34 0.70 19.18
N SER A 343 13.10 0.95 19.58
CA SER A 343 12.56 0.48 20.85
C SER A 343 12.65 -1.04 21.00
N ASN A 344 12.33 -1.80 19.95
CA ASN A 344 12.47 -3.25 19.95
C ASN A 344 13.94 -3.68 20.12
N ALA A 345 14.87 -3.06 19.39
CA ALA A 345 16.29 -3.37 19.51
C ALA A 345 16.81 -3.12 20.95
N LEU A 346 16.46 -1.97 21.55
CA LEU A 346 16.78 -1.65 22.94
C LEU A 346 16.18 -2.65 23.93
N TYR A 347 14.92 -3.06 23.73
CA TYR A 347 14.28 -4.07 24.55
C TYR A 347 15.05 -5.40 24.53
N LYS A 348 15.46 -5.84 23.34
CA LYS A 348 16.25 -7.07 23.15
C LYS A 348 17.63 -7.00 23.81
N LEU A 349 18.22 -5.80 23.85
CA LEU A 349 19.46 -5.51 24.58
C LEU A 349 19.27 -5.28 26.08
N LYS A 350 18.02 -5.38 26.58
CA LYS A 350 17.64 -5.16 27.98
C LYS A 350 17.80 -3.71 28.46
N ASP A 351 17.96 -2.74 27.55
CA ASP A 351 17.76 -1.32 27.87
C ASP A 351 16.26 -1.01 27.87
N TYR A 352 15.60 -1.38 28.98
CA TYR A 352 14.16 -1.21 29.10
C TYR A 352 13.72 0.24 29.26
N ALA A 353 14.53 1.09 29.89
CA ALA A 353 14.23 2.51 30.05
C ALA A 353 14.31 3.25 28.71
N GLY A 354 15.36 2.99 27.92
CA GLY A 354 15.46 3.49 26.56
C GLY A 354 14.34 2.97 25.67
N SER A 355 14.06 1.67 25.73
CA SER A 355 12.95 1.06 24.98
C SER A 355 11.61 1.71 25.32
N LEU A 356 11.27 1.88 26.60
CA LEU A 356 10.02 2.53 27.02
C LEU A 356 9.90 3.96 26.47
N LYS A 357 10.99 4.74 26.50
CA LYS A 357 11.02 6.10 25.97
C LYS A 357 10.62 6.12 24.49
N TYR A 358 11.25 5.30 23.65
CA TYR A 358 10.98 5.31 22.22
C TYR A 358 9.68 4.60 21.83
N ALA A 359 9.26 3.57 22.58
CA ALA A 359 7.93 2.96 22.41
C ALA A 359 6.82 4.00 22.61
N ARG A 360 6.93 4.82 23.66
CA ARG A 360 5.96 5.90 23.95
C ARG A 360 5.90 6.91 22.81
N ILE A 361 7.04 7.33 22.27
CA ILE A 361 7.09 8.27 21.12
C ILE A 361 6.34 7.67 19.93
N GLY A 362 6.61 6.41 19.57
CA GLY A 362 5.93 5.73 18.47
C GLY A 362 4.41 5.69 18.66
N CYS A 363 3.95 5.35 19.88
CA CYS A 363 2.54 5.34 20.22
C CYS A 363 1.90 6.73 20.13
N GLU A 364 2.54 7.76 20.67
CA GLU A 364 2.03 9.13 20.63
C GLU A 364 1.90 9.65 19.19
N MET A 365 2.87 9.36 18.32
CA MET A 365 2.84 9.75 16.91
C MET A 365 1.70 9.09 16.13
N ASN A 366 1.36 7.84 16.47
CA ASN A 366 0.20 7.14 15.88
C ASN A 366 -1.11 7.33 16.67
N LYS A 367 -1.11 8.18 17.70
CA LYS A 367 -2.24 8.47 18.60
C LYS A 367 -2.76 7.25 19.38
N TRP A 368 -1.89 6.30 19.70
CA TRP A 368 -2.19 5.05 20.43
C TRP A 368 -3.18 4.14 19.69
N ASN A 369 -3.31 4.28 18.37
CA ASN A 369 -4.30 3.56 17.57
C ASN A 369 -3.77 2.23 17.01
N GLN A 370 -2.48 1.91 17.21
CA GLN A 370 -1.85 0.71 16.67
C GLN A 370 -1.52 -0.30 17.78
N PRO A 371 -2.21 -1.46 17.82
CA PRO A 371 -2.01 -2.46 18.88
C PRO A 371 -0.58 -2.96 19.02
N ASP A 372 0.15 -3.12 17.92
CA ASP A 372 1.52 -3.64 17.95
C ASP A 372 2.48 -2.65 18.64
N TYR A 373 2.27 -1.34 18.43
CA TYR A 373 3.02 -0.28 19.13
C TYR A 373 2.65 -0.25 20.61
N ASN A 374 1.35 -0.40 20.92
CA ASN A 374 0.87 -0.43 22.30
C ASN A 374 1.41 -1.66 23.05
N ASP A 375 1.55 -2.81 22.38
CA ASP A 375 2.17 -4.01 22.93
C ASP A 375 3.67 -3.81 23.17
N ARG A 376 4.39 -3.15 22.24
CA ARG A 376 5.80 -2.75 22.46
C ARG A 376 5.92 -1.86 23.70
N TYR A 377 5.04 -0.88 23.82
CA TYR A 377 5.00 0.02 24.97
C TYR A 377 4.74 -0.74 26.27
N ALA A 378 3.71 -1.58 26.32
CA ALA A 378 3.35 -2.36 27.51
C ALA A 378 4.49 -3.28 27.96
N GLN A 379 5.16 -3.93 27.00
CA GLN A 379 6.28 -4.82 27.26
C GLN A 379 7.45 -4.11 27.96
N SER A 380 7.81 -2.92 27.47
CA SER A 380 8.89 -2.11 28.06
C SER A 380 8.45 -1.43 29.36
N ALA A 381 7.20 -0.98 29.42
CA ALA A 381 6.62 -0.36 30.59
C ALA A 381 6.64 -1.32 31.79
N GLU A 382 6.30 -2.60 31.59
CA GLU A 382 6.29 -3.61 32.65
C GLU A 382 7.64 -3.75 33.37
N LYS A 383 8.75 -3.47 32.67
CA LYS A 383 10.10 -3.58 33.20
C LYS A 383 10.58 -2.34 33.95
N VAL A 384 9.87 -1.22 33.85
CA VAL A 384 10.36 0.10 34.29
C VAL A 384 9.37 0.83 35.20
N LEU A 385 8.08 0.76 34.90
CA LEU A 385 7.04 1.51 35.60
C LEU A 385 6.55 0.79 36.86
N THR A 386 6.03 1.57 37.79
CA THR A 386 5.33 1.04 38.97
C THR A 386 3.98 0.40 38.58
N ASN A 387 3.46 -0.49 39.43
CA ASN A 387 2.17 -1.15 39.20
C ASN A 387 1.02 -0.17 38.91
N GLY A 388 0.91 0.89 39.72
CA GLY A 388 -0.13 1.91 39.54
C GLY A 388 0.00 2.69 38.22
N GLN A 389 1.23 2.94 37.75
CA GLN A 389 1.46 3.55 36.44
C GLN A 389 1.08 2.61 35.30
N LEU A 390 1.39 1.31 35.40
CA LEU A 390 0.96 0.31 34.41
C LEU A 390 -0.56 0.27 34.28
N ILE A 391 -1.27 0.19 35.41
CA ILE A 391 -2.75 0.18 35.41
C ILE A 391 -3.29 1.45 34.76
N LYS A 392 -2.77 2.61 35.15
CA LYS A 392 -3.19 3.91 34.62
C LYS A 392 -2.99 4.01 33.11
N ASP A 393 -1.82 3.60 32.61
CA ASP A 393 -1.47 3.78 31.21
C ASP A 393 -2.16 2.74 30.31
N LEU A 394 -2.25 1.47 30.74
CA LEU A 394 -2.74 0.38 29.88
C LEU A 394 -4.27 0.19 29.91
N SER A 395 -4.95 0.53 31.02
CA SER A 395 -6.42 0.35 31.11
C SER A 395 -7.19 1.07 29.99
N PRO A 396 -6.89 2.35 29.66
CA PRO A 396 -7.57 3.06 28.57
C PRO A 396 -7.35 2.41 27.21
N MET A 397 -6.23 1.71 26.98
CA MET A 397 -5.96 1.03 25.71
C MET A 397 -6.88 -0.17 25.53
N VAL A 398 -7.11 -0.93 26.61
CA VAL A 398 -8.04 -2.07 26.61
C VAL A 398 -9.48 -1.58 26.45
N GLU A 399 -9.87 -0.55 27.21
CA GLU A 399 -11.21 0.05 27.16
C GLU A 399 -11.56 0.68 25.80
N LYS A 400 -10.56 1.17 25.06
CA LYS A 400 -10.75 1.72 23.71
C LYS A 400 -10.59 0.68 22.60
N ASN A 401 -10.36 -0.59 22.94
CA ASN A 401 -10.08 -1.67 22.00
C ASN A 401 -8.90 -1.40 21.06
N VAL A 402 -7.84 -0.75 21.57
CA VAL A 402 -6.58 -0.51 20.84
C VAL A 402 -5.40 -1.28 21.46
N ALA A 403 -5.64 -2.04 22.52
CA ALA A 403 -4.64 -2.91 23.16
C ALA A 403 -4.44 -4.22 22.36
N GLY A 404 -3.19 -4.58 22.12
CA GLY A 404 -2.82 -5.90 21.62
C GLY A 404 -2.85 -6.97 22.72
N LYS A 405 -2.26 -8.12 22.43
CA LYS A 405 -2.25 -9.28 23.35
C LYS A 405 -1.36 -9.00 24.56
N ILE A 406 -0.15 -8.51 24.32
CA ILE A 406 0.85 -8.29 25.38
C ILE A 406 0.33 -7.23 26.35
N THR A 407 -0.28 -6.16 25.84
CA THR A 407 -0.87 -5.10 26.65
C THR A 407 -1.90 -5.64 27.65
N LYS A 408 -2.80 -6.53 27.19
CA LYS A 408 -3.82 -7.17 28.04
C LYS A 408 -3.16 -8.07 29.09
N GLU A 409 -2.16 -8.86 28.71
CA GLU A 409 -1.45 -9.75 29.63
C GLU A 409 -0.69 -8.98 30.73
N VAL A 410 0.02 -7.91 30.36
CA VAL A 410 0.72 -7.03 31.32
C VAL A 410 -0.29 -6.39 32.27
N LEU A 411 -1.40 -5.87 31.75
CA LEU A 411 -2.44 -5.27 32.58
C LEU A 411 -3.09 -6.28 33.54
N LYS A 412 -3.35 -7.52 33.09
CA LYS A 412 -3.86 -8.58 33.98
C LYS A 412 -2.89 -8.81 35.13
N ARG A 413 -1.59 -8.96 34.86
CA ARG A 413 -0.58 -9.14 35.92
C ARG A 413 -0.54 -7.96 36.88
N ALA A 414 -0.67 -6.73 36.37
CA ALA A 414 -0.71 -5.55 37.21
C ALA A 414 -1.94 -5.53 38.14
N PHE A 415 -3.11 -5.95 37.64
CA PHE A 415 -4.31 -6.11 38.47
C PHE A 415 -4.19 -7.24 39.51
N ILE A 416 -3.50 -8.34 39.19
CA ILE A 416 -3.24 -9.41 40.18
C ILE A 416 -2.48 -8.85 41.37
N ILE A 417 -1.46 -8.03 41.11
CA ILE A 417 -0.67 -7.37 42.16
C ILE A 417 -1.53 -6.37 42.96
N GLU A 418 -2.35 -5.57 42.27
CA GLU A 418 -3.20 -4.55 42.90
C GLU A 418 -4.24 -5.14 43.83
N PHE A 419 -4.93 -6.20 43.39
CA PHE A 419 -6.03 -6.81 44.13
C PHE A 419 -5.58 -7.97 45.03
N ASN A 420 -4.33 -8.41 44.91
CA ASN A 420 -3.83 -9.65 45.51
C ASN A 420 -4.77 -10.85 45.23
N SER A 421 -5.38 -10.89 44.04
CA SER A 421 -6.41 -11.86 43.66
C SER A 421 -6.49 -11.99 42.15
N GLU A 422 -6.30 -13.21 41.64
CA GLU A 422 -6.47 -13.50 40.21
C GLU A 422 -7.94 -13.38 39.77
N ILE A 423 -8.88 -13.76 40.64
CA ILE A 423 -10.32 -13.69 40.34
C ILE A 423 -10.77 -12.24 40.14
N GLU A 424 -10.34 -11.32 41.01
CA GLU A 424 -10.70 -9.91 40.88
C GLU A 424 -10.00 -9.24 39.69
N ALA A 425 -8.74 -9.63 39.41
CA ALA A 425 -8.03 -9.18 38.22
C ALA A 425 -8.75 -9.61 36.93
N ASP A 426 -9.20 -10.87 36.86
CA ASP A 426 -9.93 -11.41 35.72
C ASP A 426 -11.28 -10.71 35.52
N LYS A 427 -12.03 -10.44 36.59
CA LYS A 427 -13.25 -9.62 36.50
C LYS A 427 -12.96 -8.24 35.94
N LYS A 428 -11.92 -7.56 36.46
CA LYS A 428 -11.59 -6.20 36.06
C LYS A 428 -11.17 -6.11 34.60
N ILE A 429 -10.26 -6.98 34.15
CA ILE A 429 -9.81 -6.96 32.76
C ILE A 429 -10.93 -7.36 31.80
N THR A 430 -11.78 -8.31 32.18
CA THR A 430 -12.95 -8.73 31.38
C THR A 430 -13.90 -7.56 31.17
N ALA A 431 -14.22 -6.80 32.22
CA ALA A 431 -15.07 -5.61 32.11
C ALA A 431 -14.49 -4.54 31.16
N LEU A 432 -13.16 -4.33 31.17
CA LEU A 432 -12.51 -3.41 30.22
C LEU A 432 -12.56 -3.92 28.77
N ILE A 433 -12.35 -5.23 28.57
CA ILE A 433 -12.46 -5.86 27.25
C ILE A 433 -13.89 -5.74 26.73
N GLU A 434 -14.90 -5.96 27.57
CA GLU A 434 -16.31 -5.82 27.21
C GLU A 434 -16.67 -4.38 26.84
N ALA A 435 -16.18 -3.39 27.60
CA ALA A 435 -16.35 -1.97 27.27
C ALA A 435 -15.71 -1.62 25.91
N GLY A 436 -14.50 -2.11 25.66
CA GLY A 436 -13.82 -1.96 24.37
C GLY A 436 -14.57 -2.61 23.23
N ASN A 437 -15.05 -3.85 23.42
CA ASN A 437 -15.84 -4.57 22.43
C ASN A 437 -17.16 -3.86 22.12
N LYS A 438 -17.82 -3.29 23.13
CA LYS A 438 -19.04 -2.50 22.94
C LYS A 438 -18.76 -1.28 22.05
N LYS A 439 -17.72 -0.52 22.37
CA LYS A 439 -17.32 0.65 21.57
C LYS A 439 -16.94 0.26 20.14
N ALA A 440 -16.19 -0.82 19.98
CA ALA A 440 -15.83 -1.34 18.66
C ALA A 440 -17.07 -1.73 17.84
N LYS A 441 -18.09 -2.34 18.47
CA LYS A 441 -19.38 -2.63 17.83
C LYS A 441 -20.13 -1.36 17.43
N GLU A 442 -20.13 -0.32 18.27
CA GLU A 442 -20.75 0.97 17.95
C GLU A 442 -20.06 1.65 16.75
N ASP A 443 -18.73 1.63 16.71
CA ASP A 443 -17.95 2.17 15.58
C ASP A 443 -18.13 1.33 14.31
N LEU A 444 -18.26 0.01 14.46
CA LEU A 444 -18.57 -0.88 13.35
C LEU A 444 -20.00 -0.67 12.84
N ALA A 445 -20.98 -0.43 13.71
CA ALA A 445 -22.37 -0.17 13.33
C ALA A 445 -22.50 1.07 12.43
N LYS A 446 -21.66 2.09 12.63
CA LYS A 446 -21.57 3.27 11.74
C LYS A 446 -21.10 2.92 10.32
N LYS A 447 -20.44 1.76 10.14
CA LYS A 447 -19.96 1.23 8.86
C LYS A 447 -20.92 0.21 8.25
N LEU A 448 -22.07 -0.05 8.88
CA LEU A 448 -23.03 -1.03 8.38
C LEU A 448 -23.57 -0.59 7.01
N MET A 449 -23.49 -1.50 6.06
CA MET A 449 -23.95 -1.33 4.69
C MET A 449 -25.30 -2.05 4.49
N ASN A 450 -25.99 -1.72 3.40
CA ASN A 450 -27.25 -2.34 3.02
C ASN A 450 -27.37 -2.49 1.50
N GLU A 451 -26.27 -2.93 0.87
CA GLU A 451 -26.17 -3.09 -0.57
C GLU A 451 -26.42 -4.55 -0.97
N ASN A 452 -27.05 -4.80 -2.11
CA ASN A 452 -27.23 -6.17 -2.59
C ASN A 452 -25.85 -6.79 -2.90
N ALA A 453 -25.61 -8.01 -2.41
CA ALA A 453 -24.40 -8.73 -2.80
C ALA A 453 -24.46 -9.12 -4.27
N VAL A 454 -23.32 -9.06 -4.95
CA VAL A 454 -23.23 -9.52 -6.34
C VAL A 454 -23.23 -11.04 -6.34
N ASP A 455 -24.19 -11.63 -7.04
CA ASP A 455 -24.27 -13.08 -7.17
C ASP A 455 -23.13 -13.66 -8.02
N PHE A 456 -22.74 -14.89 -7.71
CA PHE A 456 -21.72 -15.63 -8.45
C PHE A 456 -21.97 -17.13 -8.39
N LYS A 457 -21.47 -17.82 -9.42
CA LYS A 457 -21.33 -19.27 -9.49
C LYS A 457 -19.89 -19.59 -9.85
N LEU A 458 -19.13 -20.15 -8.92
CA LEU A 458 -17.71 -20.46 -9.10
C LEU A 458 -17.42 -21.91 -8.69
N THR A 459 -16.46 -22.54 -9.34
CA THR A 459 -16.02 -23.90 -9.00
C THR A 459 -14.94 -23.86 -7.93
N ASN A 460 -15.04 -24.75 -6.93
CA ASN A 460 -14.09 -24.87 -5.83
C ASN A 460 -12.91 -25.82 -6.16
N LEU A 461 -11.98 -25.99 -5.20
CA LEU A 461 -10.82 -26.90 -5.35
C LEU A 461 -11.21 -28.34 -5.70
N ASP A 462 -12.32 -28.82 -5.14
CA ASP A 462 -12.82 -30.18 -5.32
C ASP A 462 -13.61 -30.37 -6.62
N GLY A 463 -13.75 -29.31 -7.44
CA GLY A 463 -14.51 -29.35 -8.69
C GLY A 463 -16.03 -29.18 -8.51
N THR A 464 -16.48 -28.80 -7.31
CA THR A 464 -17.90 -28.54 -7.01
C THR A 464 -18.24 -27.08 -7.27
N ASP A 465 -19.38 -26.84 -7.92
CA ASP A 465 -19.90 -25.48 -8.13
C ASP A 465 -20.54 -24.93 -6.86
N VAL A 466 -20.11 -23.75 -6.44
CA VAL A 466 -20.65 -22.99 -5.30
C VAL A 466 -21.33 -21.74 -5.81
N GLN A 467 -22.58 -21.53 -5.41
CA GLN A 467 -23.39 -20.37 -5.76
C GLN A 467 -23.70 -19.54 -4.53
N LEU A 468 -23.54 -18.21 -4.61
CA LEU A 468 -23.87 -17.34 -3.47
C LEU A 468 -25.36 -17.44 -3.11
N ALA A 469 -26.25 -17.51 -4.11
CA ALA A 469 -27.68 -17.71 -3.89
C ALA A 469 -28.02 -18.96 -3.06
N ALA A 470 -27.23 -20.04 -3.17
CA ALA A 470 -27.41 -21.27 -2.39
C ALA A 470 -26.97 -21.13 -0.92
N LEU A 471 -26.24 -20.05 -0.58
CA LEU A 471 -25.82 -19.73 0.78
C LEU A 471 -26.76 -18.71 1.46
N LYS A 472 -27.83 -18.28 0.78
CA LYS A 472 -28.83 -17.37 1.37
C LYS A 472 -29.44 -17.97 2.65
N GLY A 473 -29.66 -17.13 3.66
CA GLY A 473 -30.04 -17.56 5.00
C GLY A 473 -28.85 -17.81 5.94
N LYS A 474 -27.62 -17.86 5.41
CA LYS A 474 -26.37 -17.84 6.19
C LYS A 474 -25.72 -16.46 6.13
N VAL A 475 -24.89 -16.15 7.11
CA VAL A 475 -23.88 -15.10 7.01
C VAL A 475 -22.72 -15.65 6.17
N VAL A 476 -22.35 -14.95 5.11
CA VAL A 476 -21.28 -15.39 4.19
C VAL A 476 -20.11 -14.42 4.24
N VAL A 477 -18.93 -14.93 4.56
CA VAL A 477 -17.67 -14.18 4.47
C VAL A 477 -17.00 -14.52 3.15
N VAL A 478 -16.89 -13.52 2.27
CA VAL A 478 -16.21 -13.61 0.98
C VAL A 478 -14.86 -12.91 1.09
N ASP A 479 -13.75 -13.62 0.90
CA ASP A 479 -12.39 -13.07 0.94
C ASP A 479 -11.72 -13.18 -0.44
N PHE A 480 -11.37 -12.04 -1.04
CA PHE A 480 -10.64 -11.99 -2.32
C PHE A 480 -9.14 -11.99 -2.08
N TRP A 481 -8.41 -12.92 -2.72
CA TRP A 481 -6.98 -13.10 -2.47
C TRP A 481 -6.20 -13.68 -3.68
N ALA A 482 -4.87 -13.65 -3.60
CA ALA A 482 -3.95 -14.26 -4.56
C ALA A 482 -2.70 -14.84 -3.87
N THR A 483 -2.04 -15.83 -4.47
CA THR A 483 -0.85 -16.50 -3.92
C THR A 483 0.38 -15.60 -3.82
N TRP A 484 0.48 -14.56 -4.64
CA TRP A 484 1.56 -13.58 -4.58
C TRP A 484 1.29 -12.44 -3.58
N CYS A 485 0.08 -12.35 -3.02
CA CYS A 485 -0.34 -11.25 -2.16
C CYS A 485 0.16 -11.44 -0.72
N GLY A 486 1.26 -10.77 -0.37
CA GLY A 486 1.84 -10.80 0.98
C GLY A 486 0.85 -10.48 2.11
N PRO A 487 0.10 -9.36 2.06
CA PRO A 487 -0.90 -9.03 3.08
C PRO A 487 -2.04 -10.05 3.18
N CYS A 488 -2.43 -10.70 2.07
CA CYS A 488 -3.43 -11.76 2.08
C CYS A 488 -2.93 -12.93 2.92
N ILE A 489 -1.72 -13.43 2.60
CA ILE A 489 -1.10 -14.57 3.29
C ILE A 489 -0.88 -14.26 4.77
N ALA A 490 -0.49 -13.03 5.10
CA ALA A 490 -0.31 -12.60 6.48
C ALA A 490 -1.60 -12.68 7.30
N SER A 491 -2.78 -12.49 6.67
CA SER A 491 -4.09 -12.56 7.32
C SER A 491 -4.65 -13.98 7.48
N PHE A 492 -4.12 -14.96 6.74
CA PHE A 492 -4.67 -16.33 6.71
C PHE A 492 -4.68 -17.07 8.06
N PRO A 493 -3.67 -16.93 8.93
CA PRO A 493 -3.76 -17.52 10.27
C PRO A 493 -4.97 -17.00 11.07
N GLY A 494 -5.31 -15.71 10.95
CA GLY A 494 -6.50 -15.15 11.57
C GLY A 494 -7.81 -15.58 10.89
N MET A 495 -7.81 -15.73 9.56
CA MET A 495 -8.95 -16.30 8.84
C MET A 495 -9.23 -17.75 9.26
N GLN A 496 -8.20 -18.59 9.33
CA GLN A 496 -8.34 -19.98 9.80
C GLN A 496 -8.86 -20.05 11.23
N LYS A 497 -8.30 -19.24 12.15
CA LYS A 497 -8.78 -19.18 13.53
C LYS A 497 -10.24 -18.72 13.63
N THR A 498 -10.68 -17.84 12.73
CA THR A 498 -12.09 -17.42 12.63
C THR A 498 -12.97 -18.57 12.14
N ILE A 499 -12.55 -19.32 11.10
CA ILE A 499 -13.26 -20.52 10.63
C ILE A 499 -13.38 -21.54 11.77
N ASP A 500 -12.30 -21.80 12.50
CA ASP A 500 -12.29 -22.76 13.61
C ASP A 500 -13.27 -22.36 14.73
N LYS A 501 -13.43 -21.05 14.98
CA LYS A 501 -14.40 -20.51 15.94
C LYS A 501 -15.84 -20.75 15.50
N TYR A 502 -16.15 -20.63 14.21
CA TYR A 502 -17.51 -20.79 13.66
C TYR A 502 -17.78 -22.19 13.09
N LYS A 503 -16.86 -23.15 13.19
CA LYS A 503 -16.97 -24.48 12.56
C LYS A 503 -18.25 -25.27 12.90
N ASN A 504 -18.82 -25.03 14.08
CA ASN A 504 -20.03 -25.68 14.56
C ASN A 504 -21.30 -24.85 14.31
N ASN A 505 -21.18 -23.64 13.74
CA ASN A 505 -22.30 -22.77 13.43
C ASN A 505 -22.69 -22.93 11.96
N GLN A 506 -23.79 -23.65 11.71
CA GLN A 506 -24.28 -23.89 10.35
C GLN A 506 -24.81 -22.61 9.67
N ASP A 507 -25.03 -21.53 10.40
CA ASP A 507 -25.49 -20.25 9.85
C ASP A 507 -24.35 -19.38 9.31
N VAL A 508 -23.10 -19.85 9.35
CA VAL A 508 -21.94 -19.11 8.84
C VAL A 508 -21.22 -19.91 7.76
N ALA A 509 -20.89 -19.27 6.65
CA ALA A 509 -20.12 -19.85 5.57
C ALA A 509 -18.94 -18.93 5.20
N PHE A 510 -17.81 -19.54 4.85
CA PHE A 510 -16.62 -18.85 4.38
C PHE A 510 -16.31 -19.29 2.96
N VAL A 511 -16.04 -18.34 2.07
CA VAL A 511 -15.61 -18.58 0.70
C VAL A 511 -14.42 -17.70 0.36
N PHE A 512 -13.35 -18.32 -0.13
CA PHE A 512 -12.09 -17.65 -0.44
C PHE A 512 -11.95 -17.58 -1.95
N ILE A 513 -12.28 -16.43 -2.54
CA ILE A 513 -12.22 -16.25 -3.98
C ILE A 513 -10.77 -15.94 -4.37
N ASN A 514 -10.08 -16.98 -4.86
CA ASN A 514 -8.77 -16.81 -5.47
C ASN A 514 -8.97 -16.05 -6.79
N THR A 515 -8.17 -15.00 -7.02
CA THR A 515 -8.30 -14.07 -8.14
C THR A 515 -6.95 -13.40 -8.42
N TRP A 516 -6.85 -12.59 -9.48
CA TRP A 516 -5.62 -11.87 -9.88
C TRP A 516 -4.35 -12.72 -9.96
N GLU A 517 -4.51 -14.02 -10.17
CA GLU A 517 -3.42 -14.97 -10.41
C GLU A 517 -2.81 -14.77 -11.81
N ASN A 518 -1.52 -15.05 -11.94
CA ASN A 518 -0.72 -14.77 -13.14
C ASN A 518 -0.28 -16.02 -13.92
N GLN A 519 -0.71 -17.22 -13.49
CA GLN A 519 -0.43 -18.48 -14.18
C GLN A 519 -1.08 -18.50 -15.57
N GLU A 520 -0.43 -19.17 -16.52
CA GLU A 520 -0.84 -19.17 -17.93
C GLU A 520 -2.12 -19.98 -18.17
N THR A 521 -2.37 -21.02 -17.38
CA THR A 521 -3.53 -21.89 -17.53
C THR A 521 -4.29 -22.07 -16.21
N GLN A 522 -5.60 -22.33 -16.31
CA GLN A 522 -6.44 -22.61 -15.15
C GLN A 522 -6.00 -23.90 -14.43
N GLU A 523 -5.48 -24.89 -15.15
CA GLU A 523 -4.95 -26.12 -14.55
C GLU A 523 -3.66 -25.88 -13.75
N GLN A 524 -2.74 -25.07 -14.28
CA GLN A 524 -1.53 -24.68 -13.54
C GLN A 524 -1.90 -23.91 -12.27
N ARG A 525 -2.79 -22.93 -12.39
CA ARG A 525 -3.33 -22.19 -11.25
C ARG A 525 -3.98 -23.13 -10.23
N LYS A 526 -4.79 -24.09 -10.69
CA LYS A 526 -5.47 -25.04 -9.82
C LYS A 526 -4.47 -25.84 -9.00
N LYS A 527 -3.44 -26.36 -9.66
CA LYS A 527 -2.36 -27.11 -9.01
C LYS A 527 -1.62 -26.27 -7.97
N GLU A 528 -1.10 -25.10 -8.35
CA GLU A 528 -0.29 -24.25 -7.48
C GLU A 528 -1.07 -23.73 -6.27
N VAL A 529 -2.32 -23.29 -6.46
CA VAL A 529 -3.19 -22.84 -5.36
C VAL A 529 -3.52 -24.01 -4.41
N THR A 530 -3.81 -25.19 -4.94
CA THR A 530 -4.09 -26.38 -4.14
C THR A 530 -2.88 -26.78 -3.29
N GLU A 531 -1.69 -26.80 -3.89
CA GLU A 531 -0.43 -27.07 -3.19
C GLU A 531 -0.16 -26.02 -2.10
N PHE A 532 -0.36 -24.73 -2.40
CA PHE A 532 -0.19 -23.64 -1.45
C PHE A 532 -1.07 -23.84 -0.21
N ILE A 533 -2.38 -24.05 -0.40
CA ILE A 533 -3.34 -24.23 0.70
C ILE A 533 -3.04 -25.49 1.52
N LYS A 534 -2.75 -26.62 0.86
CA LYS A 534 -2.40 -27.88 1.54
C LYS A 534 -1.09 -27.76 2.34
N SER A 535 -0.07 -27.12 1.78
CA SER A 535 1.23 -26.95 2.44
C SER A 535 1.13 -26.17 3.76
N LYS A 536 0.18 -25.22 3.83
CA LYS A 536 -0.10 -24.40 5.01
C LYS A 536 -1.19 -24.97 5.91
N LYS A 537 -1.80 -26.11 5.53
CA LYS A 537 -2.84 -26.81 6.27
C LYS A 537 -4.10 -25.97 6.52
N TYR A 538 -4.45 -25.09 5.58
CA TYR A 538 -5.70 -24.32 5.66
C TYR A 538 -6.89 -25.15 5.17
N THR A 539 -8.05 -24.94 5.80
CA THR A 539 -9.33 -25.62 5.51
C THR A 539 -10.26 -24.77 4.65
N PHE A 540 -9.69 -23.83 3.89
CA PHE A 540 -10.44 -22.84 3.15
C PHE A 540 -11.25 -23.46 2.01
N ASN A 541 -12.52 -23.10 1.91
CA ASN A 541 -13.31 -23.34 0.70
C ASN A 541 -12.88 -22.33 -0.37
N VAL A 542 -11.84 -22.68 -1.14
CA VAL A 542 -11.28 -21.80 -2.18
C VAL A 542 -12.06 -21.97 -3.47
N LEU A 543 -12.54 -20.85 -4.00
CA LEU A 543 -13.24 -20.74 -5.27
C LEU A 543 -12.35 -20.04 -6.29
N TYR A 544 -12.39 -20.48 -7.54
CA TYR A 544 -11.64 -19.82 -8.61
C TYR A 544 -12.48 -18.75 -9.28
N ASP A 545 -12.10 -17.49 -9.12
CA ASP A 545 -12.64 -16.44 -9.98
C ASP A 545 -12.22 -16.71 -11.42
N THR A 546 -13.19 -16.76 -12.33
CA THR A 546 -12.93 -17.05 -13.75
C THR A 546 -12.73 -15.78 -14.52
N LYS A 547 -11.84 -15.82 -15.52
CA LYS A 547 -11.69 -14.71 -16.44
C LYS A 547 -12.86 -14.68 -17.42
N ASP A 548 -13.35 -13.50 -17.76
CA ASP A 548 -14.19 -13.33 -18.95
C ASP A 548 -13.33 -13.44 -20.22
N ASP A 549 -13.99 -13.37 -21.38
CA ASP A 549 -13.36 -13.35 -22.71
C ASP A 549 -12.21 -12.35 -22.83
N SER A 550 -12.19 -11.44 -21.90
CA SER A 550 -11.39 -10.26 -21.87
C SER A 550 -10.11 -10.45 -21.03
N GLY A 551 -10.02 -11.56 -20.30
CA GLY A 551 -8.90 -11.84 -19.42
C GLY A 551 -9.01 -11.20 -18.03
N GLU A 552 -10.09 -10.46 -17.75
CA GLU A 552 -10.38 -9.92 -16.41
C GLU A 552 -11.18 -10.91 -15.58
N TYR A 553 -10.88 -10.93 -14.29
CA TYR A 553 -11.56 -11.76 -13.32
C TYR A 553 -12.99 -11.25 -13.06
N LYS A 554 -13.99 -12.08 -13.34
CA LYS A 554 -15.40 -11.68 -13.40
C LYS A 554 -15.95 -11.21 -12.06
N VAL A 555 -15.73 -11.97 -11.00
CA VAL A 555 -16.41 -11.75 -9.72
C VAL A 555 -15.77 -10.58 -8.98
N ILE A 556 -14.44 -10.55 -8.89
CA ILE A 556 -13.73 -9.44 -8.25
C ILE A 556 -14.06 -8.08 -8.89
N SER A 557 -14.15 -8.03 -10.23
CA SER A 557 -14.51 -6.80 -10.96
C SER A 557 -15.93 -6.34 -10.65
N LYS A 558 -16.90 -7.27 -10.60
CA LYS A 558 -18.29 -6.92 -10.25
C LYS A 558 -18.44 -6.43 -8.81
N TYR A 559 -17.65 -6.98 -7.88
CA TYR A 559 -17.58 -6.49 -6.49
C TYR A 559 -16.83 -5.16 -6.34
N LYS A 560 -16.29 -4.59 -7.44
CA LYS A 560 -15.51 -3.34 -7.45
C LYS A 560 -14.40 -3.34 -6.39
N VAL A 561 -13.60 -4.41 -6.40
CA VAL A 561 -12.45 -4.54 -5.50
C VAL A 561 -11.22 -3.98 -6.19
N ASP A 562 -10.65 -2.93 -5.61
CA ASP A 562 -9.48 -2.23 -6.15
C ASP A 562 -8.15 -2.72 -5.55
N GLY A 563 -8.20 -3.58 -4.52
CA GLY A 563 -7.02 -4.13 -3.87
C GLY A 563 -7.33 -5.39 -3.08
N ILE A 564 -6.35 -6.29 -2.98
CA ILE A 564 -6.46 -7.51 -2.16
C ILE A 564 -5.48 -7.47 -0.97
N PRO A 565 -5.87 -8.05 0.18
CA PRO A 565 -7.14 -8.73 0.40
C PRO A 565 -8.29 -7.73 0.60
N THR A 566 -9.49 -8.11 0.16
CA THR A 566 -10.74 -7.41 0.49
C THR A 566 -11.78 -8.44 0.89
N LYS A 567 -12.46 -8.18 2.00
CA LYS A 567 -13.46 -9.06 2.60
C LYS A 567 -14.84 -8.42 2.55
N PHE A 568 -15.84 -9.18 2.18
CA PHE A 568 -17.24 -8.80 2.29
C PHE A 568 -17.94 -9.74 3.28
N ILE A 569 -18.71 -9.16 4.19
CA ILE A 569 -19.57 -9.90 5.10
C ILE A 569 -20.99 -9.67 4.62
N ILE A 570 -21.62 -10.75 4.14
CA ILE A 570 -22.96 -10.76 3.57
C ILE A 570 -23.90 -11.34 4.63
N GLY A 571 -24.97 -10.63 4.95
CA GLY A 571 -25.97 -11.07 5.92
C GLY A 571 -26.90 -12.15 5.38
N LYS A 572 -27.72 -12.72 6.27
CA LYS A 572 -28.70 -13.77 5.94
C LYS A 572 -29.70 -13.35 4.86
N ASP A 573 -29.95 -12.05 4.74
CA ASP A 573 -30.81 -11.43 3.73
C ASP A 573 -30.18 -11.34 2.32
N GLY A 574 -28.91 -11.73 2.17
CA GLY A 574 -28.17 -11.67 0.91
C GLY A 574 -27.59 -10.28 0.61
N LYS A 575 -27.55 -9.38 1.60
CA LYS A 575 -26.98 -8.04 1.44
C LYS A 575 -25.61 -7.93 2.08
N VAL A 576 -24.73 -7.17 1.47
CA VAL A 576 -23.44 -6.78 2.05
C VAL A 576 -23.71 -5.91 3.27
N LYS A 577 -23.24 -6.37 4.43
CA LYS A 577 -23.30 -5.66 5.71
C LYS A 577 -21.99 -4.93 6.01
N PHE A 578 -20.85 -5.49 5.59
CA PHE A 578 -19.54 -4.87 5.78
C PHE A 578 -18.61 -5.14 4.61
N LYS A 579 -17.73 -4.17 4.33
CA LYS A 579 -16.56 -4.28 3.44
C LYS A 579 -15.31 -3.93 4.25
N SER A 580 -14.31 -4.81 4.23
CA SER A 580 -13.01 -4.60 4.88
C SER A 580 -11.88 -4.73 3.86
N VAL A 581 -11.07 -3.68 3.70
CA VAL A 581 -9.96 -3.64 2.74
C VAL A 581 -8.64 -3.72 3.49
N GLY A 582 -7.71 -4.52 2.96
CA GLY A 582 -6.41 -4.77 3.57
C GLY A 582 -6.37 -6.03 4.43
N GLY A 583 -5.15 -6.52 4.66
CA GLY A 583 -4.87 -7.67 5.51
C GLY A 583 -4.24 -7.21 6.80
N ASP A 584 -4.55 -7.89 7.91
CA ASP A 584 -3.91 -7.66 9.19
C ASP A 584 -3.16 -8.94 9.59
N SER A 585 -1.86 -8.81 9.88
CA SER A 585 -1.03 -9.90 10.39
C SER A 585 -1.31 -10.21 11.86
N ASN A 586 -1.98 -9.30 12.58
CA ASN A 586 -2.39 -9.49 13.96
C ASN A 586 -3.63 -10.40 14.01
N VAL A 587 -3.37 -11.69 14.24
CA VAL A 587 -4.37 -12.77 14.28
C VAL A 587 -5.53 -12.47 15.22
N ASP A 588 -5.26 -12.01 16.44
CA ASP A 588 -6.30 -11.84 17.45
C ASP A 588 -7.19 -10.62 17.16
N LYS A 589 -6.60 -9.54 16.63
CA LYS A 589 -7.36 -8.38 16.16
C LYS A 589 -8.28 -8.78 15.00
N LEU A 590 -7.73 -9.46 13.98
CA LEU A 590 -8.52 -9.88 12.82
C LEU A 590 -9.69 -10.79 13.23
N VAL A 591 -9.46 -11.78 14.10
CA VAL A 591 -10.51 -12.67 14.61
C VAL A 591 -11.59 -11.88 15.36
N SER A 592 -11.19 -10.91 16.19
CA SER A 592 -12.13 -10.07 16.95
C SER A 592 -13.01 -9.23 16.03
N GLU A 593 -12.40 -8.52 15.07
CA GLU A 593 -13.09 -7.66 14.11
C GLU A 593 -14.05 -8.47 13.22
N LEU A 594 -13.58 -9.58 12.64
CA LEU A 594 -14.41 -10.43 11.79
C LEU A 594 -15.53 -11.10 12.57
N SER A 595 -15.28 -11.56 13.80
CA SER A 595 -16.34 -12.13 14.63
C SER A 595 -17.44 -11.11 14.88
N ALA A 596 -17.08 -9.87 15.23
CA ALA A 596 -18.05 -8.81 15.45
C ALA A 596 -18.88 -8.52 14.18
N MET A 597 -18.25 -8.46 13.01
CA MET A 597 -18.95 -8.28 11.74
C MET A 597 -19.90 -9.44 11.42
N ILE A 598 -19.46 -10.69 11.61
CA ILE A 598 -20.27 -11.89 11.37
C ILE A 598 -21.49 -11.92 12.29
N ASP A 599 -21.28 -11.67 13.59
CA ASP A 599 -22.34 -11.68 14.60
C ASP A 599 -23.37 -10.58 14.31
N MET A 600 -22.91 -9.37 13.93
CA MET A 600 -23.80 -8.26 13.56
C MET A 600 -24.55 -8.49 12.25
N ALA A 601 -23.96 -9.22 11.29
CA ALA A 601 -24.62 -9.55 10.03
C ALA A 601 -25.63 -10.70 10.13
N GLY A 602 -25.56 -11.48 11.22
CA GLY A 602 -26.47 -12.57 11.51
C GLY A 602 -27.75 -12.18 12.26
N ASN A 603 -27.73 -11.01 12.92
CA ASN A 603 -28.89 -10.35 13.53
C ASN A 603 -29.63 -9.51 12.48
#